data_AF-A0A9E4MKR5-F1
#
_entry.id   AF-A0A9E4MKR5-F1
#
_cell.length_a   1.000
_cell.length_b   1.000
_cell.length_c   1.000
_cell.angle_alpha   90.00
_cell.angle_beta   90.00
_cell.angle_gamma   90.00
#
_symmetry.space_group_name_H-M   'P 1'
#
loop_
_entity.id
_entity.type
_entity.pdbx_description
1 polymer ?
#
loop_
_entity_poly.entity_id
_entity_poly.type
_entity_poly.pdbx_seq_one_letter_code
_entity_poly.pdbx_strand_id
1 'polypeptide(L)'
;MRRSLGSTNPAPRRPRGPASATDPLPAPSRLSVRIRAVAALRRTRHAIEEIEVQLDGILDHLHGRRPLDHSAPDRLRASANEARAAMASLSDFGDLYG
;
A
#
# COMPACT_ATOMS: atom_id res chain seq x y z
N MET A 1 -45.28 -27.13 -50.39
CA MET A 1 -45.24 -27.07 -48.91
C MET A 1 -43.79 -27.20 -48.44
N ARG A 2 -43.25 -26.20 -47.71
CA ARG A 2 -42.09 -26.24 -46.76
C ARG A 2 -40.71 -26.63 -47.34
N ARG A 3 -39.53 -26.10 -46.99
CA ARG A 3 -38.95 -25.08 -46.08
C ARG A 3 -37.48 -24.89 -46.56
N SER A 4 -36.97 -23.68 -46.80
CA SER A 4 -36.03 -22.89 -45.93
C SER A 4 -34.72 -23.64 -45.58
N LEU A 5 -33.48 -23.16 -45.76
CA LEU A 5 -32.87 -21.94 -45.19
C LEU A 5 -31.44 -21.74 -45.75
N GLY A 6 -31.01 -20.47 -45.80
CA GLY A 6 -29.78 -20.09 -45.10
C GLY A 6 -28.47 -20.25 -45.86
N SER A 7 -28.27 -19.48 -46.93
CA SER A 7 -26.92 -19.09 -47.33
C SER A 7 -26.43 -18.00 -46.37
N THR A 8 -25.77 -18.40 -45.28
CA THR A 8 -25.02 -17.48 -44.43
C THR A 8 -23.54 -17.70 -44.70
N ASN A 9 -23.03 -17.02 -45.72
CA ASN A 9 -21.60 -16.83 -45.90
C ASN A 9 -21.14 -15.70 -44.96
N PRO A 10 -20.32 -15.96 -43.92
CA PRO A 10 -19.88 -14.91 -43.01
C PRO A 10 -18.78 -14.04 -43.63
N ALA A 11 -18.95 -12.73 -43.51
CA ALA A 11 -17.99 -11.69 -43.92
C ALA A 11 -16.56 -11.95 -43.40
N PRO A 12 -15.52 -11.50 -44.12
CA PRO A 12 -14.13 -11.71 -43.70
C PRO A 12 -13.87 -11.01 -42.35
N ARG A 13 -13.38 -11.79 -41.39
CA ARG A 13 -12.96 -11.32 -40.07
C ARG A 13 -11.85 -10.27 -40.26
N ARG A 14 -12.13 -9.03 -39.84
CA ARG A 14 -11.09 -8.00 -39.68
C ARG A 14 -9.95 -8.55 -38.81
N PRO A 15 -8.67 -8.32 -39.17
CA PRO A 15 -7.57 -8.68 -38.29
C PRO A 15 -7.69 -7.85 -37.01
N ARG A 16 -7.84 -8.55 -35.88
CA ARG A 16 -7.74 -7.97 -34.55
C ARG A 16 -6.27 -7.58 -34.38
N GLY A 17 -5.95 -6.31 -34.63
CA GLY A 17 -4.61 -5.78 -34.41
C GLY A 17 -4.18 -6.03 -32.96
N PRO A 18 -2.87 -6.17 -32.70
CA PRO A 18 -2.36 -6.34 -31.35
C PRO A 18 -2.78 -5.11 -30.52
N ALA A 19 -3.31 -5.36 -29.32
CA ALA A 19 -3.60 -4.33 -28.33
C ALA A 19 -2.29 -3.61 -27.94
N SER A 20 -1.91 -2.63 -28.73
CA SER A 20 -0.89 -1.64 -28.40
C SER A 20 -1.63 -0.48 -27.75
N ALA A 21 -1.86 -0.61 -26.46
CA ALA A 21 -2.17 0.51 -25.59
C ALA A 21 -1.53 0.17 -24.24
N THR A 22 -0.23 0.44 -24.16
CA THR A 22 0.38 0.84 -22.90
C THR A 22 -0.30 2.14 -22.51
N ASP A 23 -1.53 2.04 -21.98
CA ASP A 23 -2.21 3.19 -21.41
C ASP A 23 -1.32 3.68 -20.26
N PRO A 24 -0.80 4.92 -20.31
CA PRO A 24 -0.15 5.49 -19.15
C PRO A 24 -1.21 5.53 -18.05
N LEU A 25 -0.93 4.86 -16.92
CA LEU A 25 -1.80 4.89 -15.75
C LEU A 25 -2.24 6.34 -15.50
N PRO A 26 -3.55 6.61 -15.32
CA PRO A 26 -4.01 7.97 -15.09
C PRO A 26 -3.31 8.56 -13.87
N ALA A 27 -2.80 9.78 -14.01
CA ALA A 27 -2.12 10.49 -12.93
C ALA A 27 -3.02 10.51 -11.68
N PRO A 28 -2.51 10.17 -10.48
CA PRO A 28 -3.33 10.13 -9.28
C PRO A 28 -3.93 11.52 -9.01
N SER A 29 -5.23 11.57 -8.73
CA SER A 29 -5.90 12.83 -8.39
C SER A 29 -5.35 13.38 -7.07
N ARG A 30 -5.25 14.71 -6.94
CA ARG A 30 -4.75 15.38 -5.71
C ARG A 30 -5.48 14.91 -4.44
N LEU A 31 -6.77 14.56 -4.56
CA LEU A 31 -7.55 13.99 -3.46
C LEU A 31 -7.05 12.60 -3.04
N SER A 32 -6.77 11.72 -4.00
CA SER A 32 -6.24 10.37 -3.73
C SER A 32 -4.87 10.41 -3.03
N VAL A 33 -4.03 11.38 -3.39
CA VAL A 33 -2.71 11.62 -2.77
C VAL A 33 -2.87 12.07 -1.32
N ARG A 34 -3.73 13.06 -1.06
CA ARG A 34 -4.01 13.54 0.29
C ARG A 34 -4.53 12.43 1.19
N ILE A 35 -5.44 11.59 0.68
CA ILE A 35 -5.98 10.44 1.43
C ILE A 35 -4.86 9.45 1.78
N ARG A 36 -3.97 9.13 0.83
CA ARG A 36 -2.82 8.24 1.07
C ARG A 36 -1.83 8.81 2.07
N ALA A 37 -1.52 10.11 1.98
CA ALA A 37 -0.63 10.79 2.91
C ALA A 37 -1.20 10.80 4.34
N VAL A 38 -2.49 11.10 4.50
CA VAL A 38 -3.16 11.03 5.82
C VAL A 38 -3.15 9.61 6.38
N ALA A 39 -3.38 8.60 5.54
CA ALA A 39 -3.29 7.20 5.96
C ALA A 39 -1.87 6.82 6.40
N ALA A 40 -0.83 7.25 5.66
CA ALA A 40 0.56 7.03 6.04
C ALA A 40 0.90 7.70 7.37
N LEU A 41 0.53 8.98 7.57
CA LEU A 41 0.72 9.69 8.83
C LEU A 41 0.05 8.99 10.01
N ARG A 42 -1.17 8.46 9.81
CA ARG A 42 -1.86 7.69 10.85
C ARG A 42 -1.11 6.40 11.22
N ARG A 43 -0.58 5.67 10.24
CA ARG A 43 0.24 4.48 10.51
C ARG A 43 1.53 4.84 11.23
N THR A 44 2.22 5.90 10.81
CA THR A 44 3.44 6.37 11.49
C THR A 44 3.15 6.73 12.95
N ARG A 45 2.05 7.46 13.21
CA ARG A 45 1.64 7.80 14.58
C ARG A 45 1.43 6.54 15.42
N HIS A 46 0.71 5.56 14.88
CA HIS A 46 0.45 4.31 15.59
C HIS A 46 1.74 3.54 15.90
N ALA A 47 2.64 3.43 14.93
CA ALA A 47 3.93 2.76 15.13
C ALA A 47 4.79 3.47 16.19
N ILE A 48 4.75 4.80 16.27
CA ILE A 48 5.45 5.56 17.32
C ILE A 48 4.83 5.26 18.70
N GLU A 49 3.51 5.26 18.83
CA GLU A 49 2.83 4.92 20.08
C GLU A 49 3.20 3.51 20.56
N GLU A 50 3.31 2.53 19.65
CA GLU A 50 3.76 1.18 20.01
C GLU A 50 5.21 1.16 20.50
N ILE A 51 6.10 1.94 19.88
CA ILE A 51 7.50 2.06 20.30
C ILE A 51 7.57 2.65 21.71
N GLU A 52 6.81 3.70 22.01
CA GLU A 52 6.77 4.33 23.34
C GLU A 52 6.36 3.32 24.42
N VAL A 53 5.27 2.56 24.19
CA VAL A 53 4.82 1.52 25.12
C VAL A 53 5.88 0.44 25.35
N GLN A 54 6.58 0.04 24.29
CA GLN A 54 7.63 -0.97 24.39
C GLN A 54 8.86 -0.46 25.14
N LEU A 55 9.23 0.81 24.95
CA LEU A 55 10.32 1.45 25.68
C LEU A 55 9.98 1.59 27.17
N ASP A 56 8.75 1.99 27.51
CA ASP A 56 8.30 2.04 28.90
C ASP A 56 8.38 0.66 29.56
N GLY A 57 7.99 -0.40 28.86
CA GLY A 57 8.12 -1.77 29.36
C GLY A 57 9.56 -2.22 29.61
N ILE A 58 10.51 -1.79 28.77
CA ILE A 58 11.95 -2.06 28.96
C ILE A 58 12.48 -1.25 30.14
N LEU A 59 12.10 0.02 30.26
CA LEU A 59 12.48 0.86 31.40
C LEU A 59 11.97 0.28 32.71
N ASP A 60 10.71 -0.14 32.77
CA ASP A 60 10.14 -0.81 33.95
C ASP A 60 10.92 -2.08 34.31
N HIS A 61 11.41 -2.83 33.32
CA HIS A 61 12.29 -3.97 33.58
C HIS A 61 13.62 -3.55 34.19
N LEU A 62 14.28 -2.54 33.63
CA LEU A 62 15.55 -2.01 34.15
C LEU A 62 15.40 -1.47 35.59
N HIS A 63 14.22 -0.95 35.94
CA HIS A 63 13.89 -0.55 37.31
C HIS A 63 13.47 -1.70 38.23
N GLY A 64 13.49 -2.95 37.75
CA GLY A 64 13.08 -4.14 38.51
C GLY A 64 11.57 -4.21 38.79
N ARG A 65 10.76 -3.38 38.12
CA ARG A 65 9.30 -3.31 38.30
C ARG A 65 8.57 -4.38 37.50
N ARG A 66 9.20 -4.91 36.45
CA ARG A 66 8.59 -5.91 35.55
C ARG A 66 9.63 -6.90 35.02
N PRO A 67 9.28 -8.17 34.77
CA PRO A 67 10.15 -9.09 34.02
C PRO A 67 10.35 -8.62 32.56
N LEU A 68 11.53 -8.88 32.00
CA LEU A 68 11.84 -8.51 30.61
C LEU A 68 11.04 -9.38 29.66
N ASP A 69 10.35 -8.72 28.74
CA ASP A 69 9.79 -9.39 27.59
C ASP A 69 10.90 -9.59 26.54
N HIS A 70 11.33 -10.83 26.37
CA HIS A 70 12.44 -11.18 25.48
C HIS A 70 12.07 -11.00 24.00
N SER A 71 10.78 -10.85 23.67
CA SER A 71 10.31 -10.51 22.33
C SER A 71 10.26 -9.00 22.06
N ALA A 72 10.49 -8.16 23.09
CA ALA A 72 10.46 -6.71 22.96
C ALA A 72 11.44 -6.16 21.91
N PRO A 73 12.69 -6.66 21.78
CA PRO A 73 13.61 -6.19 20.74
C PRO A 73 13.09 -6.43 19.32
N ASP A 74 12.48 -7.60 19.07
CA ASP A 74 11.94 -7.95 17.76
C ASP A 74 10.71 -7.13 17.41
N ARG A 75 9.81 -6.89 18.37
CA ARG A 75 8.67 -6.00 18.17
C ARG A 75 9.09 -4.56 17.93
N LEU A 76 10.08 -4.06 18.68
CA LEU A 76 10.62 -2.71 18.50
C LEU A 76 11.18 -2.55 17.09
N ARG A 77 11.92 -3.56 16.62
CA ARG A 77 12.46 -3.57 15.26
C ARG A 77 11.35 -3.58 14.21
N ALA A 78 10.27 -4.34 14.42
CA ALA A 78 9.12 -4.37 13.53
C ALA A 78 8.42 -3.01 13.45
N SER A 79 8.02 -2.43 14.59
CA SER A 79 7.35 -1.13 14.65
C SER A 79 8.26 -0.01 14.09
N ALA A 80 9.57 -0.05 14.35
CA ALA A 80 10.52 0.90 13.76
C ALA A 80 10.63 0.77 12.23
N ASN A 81 10.61 -0.45 11.70
CA ASN A 81 10.62 -0.67 10.25
C ASN A 81 9.32 -0.18 9.59
N GLU A 82 8.17 -0.41 10.24
CA GLU A 82 6.88 0.10 9.76
C GLU A 82 6.85 1.63 9.76
N ALA A 83 7.32 2.26 10.83
CA ALA A 83 7.43 3.72 10.90
C ALA A 83 8.33 4.28 9.78
N ARG A 84 9.49 3.65 9.54
CA ARG A 84 10.39 4.04 8.43
C ARG A 84 9.73 3.87 7.07
N ALA A 85 9.05 2.75 6.83
CA ALA A 85 8.36 2.51 5.56
C ALA A 85 7.22 3.52 5.33
N ALA A 86 6.46 3.84 6.37
CA ALA A 86 5.40 4.84 6.31
C ALA A 86 5.94 6.26 6.05
N MET A 87 7.08 6.61 6.66
CA MET A 87 7.78 7.88 6.41
C MET A 87 8.37 7.96 5.00
N ALA A 88 9.01 6.88 4.51
CA ALA A 88 9.53 6.83 3.14
C ALA A 88 8.41 7.01 2.10
N SER A 89 7.25 6.38 2.35
CA SER A 89 6.06 6.59 1.52
C SER A 89 5.60 8.05 1.47
N LEU A 90 5.82 8.84 2.53
CA LEU A 90 5.49 10.28 2.56
C LEU A 90 6.49 11.11 1.74
N SER A 91 7.78 10.76 1.80
CA SER A 91 8.84 11.41 1.02
C SER A 91 8.63 11.23 -0.48
N ASP A 92 8.29 10.01 -0.93
CA ASP A 92 7.96 9.74 -2.33
C ASP A 92 6.78 10.58 -2.83
N PHE A 93 5.80 10.92 -1.97
CA PHE A 93 4.73 11.84 -2.32
C PHE A 93 5.21 13.31 -2.44
N GLY A 94 6.22 13.71 -1.68
CA GLY A 94 6.83 15.04 -1.80
C GLY A 94 7.51 15.23 -3.14
N ASP A 95 8.28 14.23 -3.59
CA ASP A 95 9.05 14.29 -4.84
C ASP A 95 8.17 14.17 -6.11
N LEU A 96 7.00 13.54 -6.01
CA LEU A 96 6.04 13.41 -7.13
C LEU A 96 5.20 14.67 -7.39
N TYR A 97 5.15 15.61 -6.44
CA TYR A 97 4.23 16.76 -6.49
C TYR A 97 4.87 18.10 -6.08
N GLY A 98 6.17 18.13 -5.78
CA GLY A 98 6.99 19.33 -5.55
C GLY A 98 7.71 19.76 -6.81
#